data_AF-A0A2N6C2E9-F1
#
_entry.id   AF-A0A2N6C2E9-F1
#
_cell.length_a   1.000
_cell.length_b   1.000
_cell.length_c   1.000
_cell.angle_alpha   90.00
_cell.angle_beta   90.00
_cell.angle_gamma   90.00
#
_symmetry.space_group_name_H-M   'P 1'
#
loop_
_entity.id
_entity.type
_entity.pdbx_description
1 polymer ?
#
loop_
_entity_poly.entity_id
_entity_poly.type
_entity_poly.pdbx_seq_one_letter_code
_entity_poly.pdbx_strand_id
1 'polypeptide(L)'
;MIDEIDAIGLQADLAHSHCQLNHGPRDTAPHRAVDYLILPVGRKDTEGRVSEAADLVIPICSACLAALNDEAWTLLYCLDCNQSQWILRELAKMDYRHHLIWLKGCPKCSTRFGGIFFSDPQPLCRELLSRRVA
;
A
#
# COMPACT_ATOMS: atom_id res chain seq x y z
N MET A 1 20.18 -0.79 -17.06
CA MET A 1 19.95 -2.04 -16.33
C MET A 1 18.52 -1.95 -15.88
N ILE A 2 17.65 -2.81 -16.40
CA ILE A 2 16.27 -2.94 -15.94
C ILE A 2 16.37 -3.66 -14.60
N ASP A 3 15.95 -3.02 -13.52
CA ASP A 3 16.02 -3.63 -12.19
C ASP A 3 15.10 -4.84 -12.14
N GLU A 4 15.44 -5.89 -11.38
CA GLU A 4 14.59 -7.09 -11.27
C GLU A 4 13.16 -6.74 -10.78
N ILE A 5 13.02 -5.60 -10.09
CA ILE A 5 11.75 -4.96 -9.69
C ILE A 5 10.93 -4.47 -10.90
N ASP A 6 11.57 -3.88 -11.91
CA ASP A 6 10.91 -3.46 -13.15
C ASP A 6 10.44 -4.68 -13.95
N ALA A 7 11.17 -5.80 -13.89
CA ALA A 7 10.78 -7.06 -14.53
C ALA A 7 9.56 -7.71 -13.85
N ILE A 8 9.45 -7.62 -12.52
CA ILE A 8 8.23 -8.00 -11.77
C ILE A 8 7.06 -7.05 -12.13
N GLY A 9 7.33 -5.75 -12.26
CA GLY A 9 6.35 -4.74 -12.69
C GLY A 9 5.82 -4.95 -14.13
N LEU A 10 6.60 -5.60 -15.00
CA LEU A 10 6.19 -6.02 -16.35
C LEU A 10 5.40 -7.34 -16.37
N GLN A 11 5.51 -8.17 -15.34
CA GLN A 11 4.77 -9.45 -15.20
C GLN A 11 3.45 -9.30 -14.42
N ALA A 12 3.31 -8.24 -13.63
CA ALA A 12 2.03 -7.84 -13.06
C ALA A 12 1.25 -7.03 -14.11
N ASP A 13 0.12 -7.54 -14.57
CA ASP A 13 -0.70 -6.99 -15.65
C ASP A 13 -1.35 -5.64 -15.27
N LEU A 14 -0.53 -4.59 -15.12
CA LEU A 14 -0.92 -3.20 -14.80
C LEU A 14 -2.01 -2.70 -15.74
N ALA A 15 -1.93 -3.10 -17.00
CA ALA A 15 -2.80 -2.61 -18.06
C ALA A 15 -4.29 -2.84 -17.76
N HIS A 16 -4.60 -3.91 -17.02
CA HIS A 16 -5.96 -4.34 -16.71
C HIS A 16 -6.29 -4.36 -15.21
N SER A 17 -5.34 -3.99 -14.35
CA SER A 17 -5.55 -3.97 -12.90
C SER A 17 -6.19 -2.67 -12.41
N HIS A 18 -6.97 -2.77 -11.34
CA HIS A 18 -7.63 -1.64 -10.69
C HIS A 18 -7.08 -1.48 -9.27
N CYS A 19 -7.09 -0.24 -8.78
CA CYS A 19 -6.70 0.13 -7.45
C CYS A 19 -7.49 -0.68 -6.42
N GLN A 20 -6.78 -1.27 -5.45
CA GLN A 20 -7.35 -2.10 -4.39
C GLN A 20 -7.43 -1.36 -3.05
N LEU A 21 -7.13 -0.06 -3.03
CA LEU A 21 -7.31 0.76 -1.86
C LEU A 21 -8.76 1.27 -1.76
N ASN A 22 -9.15 1.60 -0.54
CA ASN A 22 -10.45 2.15 -0.24
C ASN A 22 -10.51 3.64 -0.68
N HIS A 23 -11.44 3.98 -1.55
CA HIS A 23 -11.66 5.36 -2.04
C HIS A 23 -12.79 6.09 -1.27
N GLY A 24 -13.25 5.50 -0.17
CA GLY A 24 -14.31 6.02 0.66
C GLY A 24 -15.67 5.36 0.39
N PRO A 25 -16.66 5.59 1.27
CA PRO A 25 -17.91 4.83 1.30
C PRO A 25 -18.85 5.09 0.12
N ARG A 26 -18.61 6.15 -0.67
CA ARG A 26 -19.46 6.54 -1.82
C ARG A 26 -18.80 6.24 -3.15
N ASP A 27 -17.57 5.80 -3.14
CA ASP A 27 -16.81 5.50 -4.35
C ASP A 27 -16.74 3.99 -4.53
N THR A 28 -17.56 3.50 -5.44
CA THR A 28 -17.57 2.09 -5.86
C THR A 28 -17.03 1.94 -7.28
N ALA A 29 -16.51 3.02 -7.87
CA ALA A 29 -16.02 2.99 -9.23
C ALA A 29 -14.67 2.27 -9.28
N PRO A 30 -14.41 1.47 -10.33
CA PRO A 30 -13.10 0.89 -10.54
C PRO A 30 -12.11 1.98 -11.00
N HIS A 31 -11.01 2.16 -10.26
CA HIS A 31 -9.96 3.12 -10.60
C HIS A 31 -8.77 2.39 -11.20
N ARG A 32 -8.30 2.78 -12.38
CA ARG A 32 -7.16 2.12 -13.03
C ARG A 32 -5.89 2.26 -12.19
N ALA A 33 -5.16 1.17 -12.00
CA ALA A 33 -3.87 1.21 -11.31
C ALA A 33 -2.79 1.84 -12.20
N VAL A 34 -1.87 2.57 -11.58
CA VAL A 34 -0.71 3.20 -12.22
C VAL A 34 0.61 2.81 -11.57
N ASP A 35 0.55 2.21 -10.38
CA ASP A 35 1.70 1.79 -9.57
C ASP A 35 1.28 0.71 -8.55
N TYR A 36 2.22 0.25 -7.71
CA TYR A 36 2.00 -0.74 -6.67
C TYR A 36 2.60 -0.34 -5.31
N LEU A 37 1.92 -0.72 -4.23
CA LEU A 37 2.54 -0.87 -2.92
C LEU A 37 3.08 -2.29 -2.76
N ILE A 38 4.30 -2.43 -2.24
CA ILE A 38 4.94 -3.72 -2.01
C ILE A 38 5.36 -3.82 -0.54
N LEU A 39 4.93 -4.88 0.13
CA LEU A 39 5.39 -5.24 1.47
C LEU A 39 5.95 -6.67 1.45
N PRO A 40 7.26 -6.85 1.72
CA PRO A 40 7.82 -8.18 1.95
C PRO A 40 7.22 -8.79 3.22
N VAL A 41 6.51 -9.91 3.08
CA VAL A 41 5.96 -10.69 4.20
C VAL A 41 6.67 -12.02 4.33
N GLY A 42 7.28 -12.28 5.49
CA GLY A 42 7.90 -13.57 5.77
C GLY A 42 6.83 -14.65 5.90
N ARG A 43 6.89 -15.69 5.06
CA ARG A 43 6.06 -16.88 5.28
C ARG A 43 6.67 -17.75 6.37
N LYS A 44 5.84 -18.28 7.26
CA LYS A 44 6.27 -19.34 8.16
C LYS A 44 5.97 -20.68 7.50
N ASP A 45 6.96 -21.56 7.46
CA ASP A 45 6.75 -22.95 7.11
C ASP A 45 5.94 -23.68 8.19
N THR A 46 5.58 -24.93 7.92
CA THR A 46 4.83 -25.80 8.85
C THR A 46 5.54 -26.05 10.18
N GLU A 47 6.84 -25.75 10.27
CA GLU A 47 7.66 -25.89 11.47
C GLU A 47 7.88 -24.56 12.19
N GLY A 48 7.24 -23.49 11.72
CA GLY A 48 7.32 -22.15 12.31
C GLY A 48 8.59 -21.39 11.96
N ARG A 49 9.45 -21.91 11.08
CA ARG A 49 10.62 -21.20 10.55
C ARG A 49 10.15 -20.20 9.51
N VAL A 50 10.71 -19.00 9.51
CA VAL A 50 10.39 -18.01 8.48
C VAL A 50 11.16 -18.38 7.21
N SER A 51 10.48 -18.97 6.24
CA SER A 51 11.02 -19.33 4.92
C SER A 51 10.52 -18.35 3.87
N GLU A 52 11.45 -17.73 3.13
CA GLU A 52 11.25 -16.86 1.96
C GLU A 52 10.22 -15.71 2.11
N ALA A 53 10.66 -14.49 1.76
CA ALA A 53 9.76 -13.35 1.69
C ALA A 53 8.82 -13.55 0.50
N ALA A 54 7.52 -13.66 0.77
CA ALA A 54 6.51 -13.46 -0.26
C ALA A 54 6.18 -11.98 -0.29
N ASP A 55 6.01 -11.38 -1.47
CA ASP A 55 5.64 -9.96 -1.55
C ASP A 55 4.11 -9.82 -1.58
N LEU A 56 3.58 -9.00 -0.68
CA LEU A 56 2.22 -8.48 -0.80
C LEU A 56 2.26 -7.29 -1.76
N VAL A 57 1.61 -7.44 -2.92
CA VAL A 57 1.56 -6.42 -3.98
C VAL A 57 0.13 -5.88 -4.08
N ILE A 58 -0.03 -4.56 -3.93
CA ILE A 58 -1.34 -3.88 -3.94
C ILE A 58 -1.34 -2.84 -5.06
N PRO A 59 -2.15 -3.00 -6.12
CA PRO A 59 -2.29 -2.00 -7.17
C PRO A 59 -2.90 -0.71 -6.62
N ILE A 60 -2.35 0.44 -7.04
CA ILE A 60 -2.81 1.78 -6.62
C ILE A 60 -3.05 2.70 -7.82
N CYS A 61 -4.10 3.52 -7.75
CA CYS A 61 -4.38 4.55 -8.76
C CYS A 61 -3.56 5.83 -8.51
N SER A 62 -3.58 6.76 -9.47
CA SER A 62 -2.86 8.03 -9.37
C SER A 62 -3.30 8.89 -8.18
N ALA A 63 -4.59 8.87 -7.82
CA ALA A 63 -5.11 9.61 -6.67
C ALA A 63 -4.56 9.06 -5.35
N CYS A 64 -4.55 7.73 -5.17
CA CYS A 64 -3.96 7.11 -3.99
C CYS A 64 -2.44 7.30 -3.93
N LEU A 65 -1.76 7.23 -5.06
CA LEU A 65 -0.32 7.52 -5.13
C LEU A 65 -0.02 8.96 -4.72
N ALA A 66 -0.82 9.94 -5.18
CA ALA A 66 -0.68 11.34 -4.77
C ALA A 66 -0.92 11.51 -3.26
N ALA A 67 -1.97 10.87 -2.71
CA ALA A 67 -2.28 10.93 -1.29
C ALA A 67 -1.19 10.27 -0.41
N LEU A 68 -0.53 9.21 -0.87
CA LEU A 68 0.63 8.62 -0.16
C LEU A 68 1.83 9.58 -0.08
N ASN A 69 1.97 10.50 -1.04
CA ASN A 69 3.02 11.51 -1.05
C ASN A 69 2.58 12.84 -0.42
N ASP A 70 1.34 12.95 0.04
CA ASP A 70 0.79 14.12 0.71
C ASP A 70 1.02 14.02 2.22
N GLU A 71 1.48 15.11 2.84
CA GLU A 71 1.70 15.21 4.28
C GLU A 71 0.39 15.24 5.08
N ALA A 72 -0.76 15.50 4.42
CA ALA A 72 -2.05 15.52 5.07
C ALA A 72 -2.61 14.12 5.37
N TRP A 73 -2.13 13.07 4.70
CA TRP A 73 -2.76 11.75 4.72
C TRP A 73 -1.86 10.65 5.29
N THR A 74 -2.49 9.69 5.95
CA THR A 74 -1.88 8.41 6.33
C THR A 74 -2.81 7.28 5.91
N LEU A 75 -2.24 6.27 5.24
CA LEU A 75 -2.90 5.04 4.88
C LEU A 75 -2.67 3.99 5.97
N LEU A 76 -3.75 3.47 6.56
CA LEU A 76 -3.72 2.26 7.37
C LEU A 76 -4.10 1.07 6.49
N TYR A 77 -3.28 0.03 6.46
CA TYR A 77 -3.56 -1.20 5.72
C TYR A 77 -3.55 -2.41 6.65
N CYS A 78 -4.60 -3.23 6.65
CA CYS A 78 -4.72 -4.42 7.49
C CYS A 78 -4.25 -5.67 6.75
N LEU A 79 -3.23 -6.36 7.28
CA LEU A 79 -2.70 -7.58 6.67
C LEU A 79 -3.62 -8.79 6.83
N ASP A 80 -4.45 -8.84 7.88
CA ASP A 80 -5.37 -9.97 8.10
C ASP A 80 -6.58 -9.97 7.15
N CYS A 81 -7.10 -8.80 6.77
CA CYS A 81 -8.31 -8.71 5.93
C CYS A 81 -8.12 -7.97 4.60
N ASN A 82 -6.89 -7.52 4.31
CA ASN A 82 -6.56 -6.78 3.09
C ASN A 82 -7.45 -5.54 2.87
N GLN A 83 -7.90 -4.92 3.96
CA GLN A 83 -8.68 -3.68 3.92
C GLN A 83 -7.80 -2.50 4.26
N SER A 84 -8.11 -1.35 3.66
CA SER A 84 -7.41 -0.10 3.88
C SER A 84 -8.34 1.02 4.37
N GLN A 85 -7.75 1.98 5.08
CA GLN A 85 -8.44 3.15 5.60
C GLN A 85 -7.51 4.36 5.53
N TRP A 86 -7.98 5.42 4.87
CA TRP A 86 -7.31 6.72 4.90
C TRP A 86 -7.66 7.50 6.15
N ILE A 87 -6.65 8.15 6.72
CA ILE A 87 -6.75 9.03 7.87
C ILE A 87 -6.25 10.41 7.44
N LEU A 88 -7.11 11.42 7.57
CA LEU A 88 -6.72 12.82 7.45
C LEU A 88 -6.07 13.25 8.76
N ARG A 89 -4.78 13.58 8.73
CA ARG A 89 -3.97 13.85 9.92
C ARG A 89 -4.49 15.06 10.72
N GLU A 90 -4.99 16.08 10.04
CA GLU A 90 -5.57 17.28 10.67
C GLU A 90 -6.75 16.95 11.60
N LEU A 91 -7.54 15.92 11.26
CA LEU A 91 -8.70 15.49 12.05
C LEU A 91 -8.39 14.33 12.99
N ALA A 92 -7.16 13.81 12.96
CA ALA A 92 -6.77 12.68 13.77
C ALA A 92 -6.49 13.09 15.21
N LYS A 93 -6.83 12.21 16.17
CA LYS A 93 -6.46 12.39 17.58
C LYS A 93 -4.98 12.08 17.86
N MET A 94 -4.33 11.39 16.94
CA MET A 94 -2.94 10.92 17.07
C MET A 94 -2.05 11.63 16.06
N ASP A 95 -0.82 11.91 16.45
CA ASP A 95 0.22 12.46 15.57
C ASP A 95 0.81 11.33 14.70
N TYR A 96 0.29 11.19 13.48
CA TYR A 96 0.79 10.22 12.51
C TYR A 96 1.95 10.80 11.71
N ARG A 97 3.13 10.20 11.85
CA ARG A 97 4.36 10.64 11.14
C ARG A 97 4.65 9.85 9.86
N HIS A 98 4.03 8.69 9.72
CA HIS A 98 4.20 7.81 8.57
C HIS A 98 3.02 7.95 7.61
N HIS A 99 3.30 7.92 6.32
CA HIS A 99 2.31 7.94 5.25
C HIS A 99 1.67 6.57 5.06
N LEU A 100 2.40 5.49 5.37
CA LEU A 100 1.91 4.11 5.26
C LEU A 100 2.16 3.31 6.53
N ILE A 101 1.08 2.81 7.12
CA ILE A 101 1.10 1.98 8.32
C ILE A 101 0.44 0.64 8.02
N TRP A 102 1.22 -0.43 8.14
CA TRP A 102 0.76 -1.80 8.07
C TRP A 102 0.33 -2.27 9.45
N LEU A 103 -0.93 -2.65 9.59
CA LEU A 103 -1.48 -3.26 10.78
C LEU A 103 -1.41 -4.78 10.61
N LYS A 104 -0.84 -5.50 11.58
CA LYS A 104 -0.95 -6.97 11.58
C LYS A 104 -2.41 -7.40 11.53
N GLY A 105 -3.27 -6.75 12.34
CA GLY A 105 -4.72 -6.89 12.29
C GLY A 105 -5.40 -5.59 12.74
N CYS A 106 -6.53 -5.24 12.11
CA CYS A 106 -7.33 -4.08 12.47
C CYS A 106 -8.34 -4.40 13.59
N PRO A 107 -9.00 -3.40 14.20
CA PRO A 107 -9.98 -3.63 15.27
C PRO A 107 -11.17 -4.52 14.89
N LYS A 108 -11.44 -4.70 13.58
CA LYS A 108 -12.47 -5.63 13.10
C LYS A 108 -11.97 -7.08 13.04
N CYS A 109 -10.66 -7.28 12.88
CA CYS A 109 -10.03 -8.60 12.75
C CYS A 109 -9.59 -9.18 14.10
N SER A 110 -9.09 -8.32 15.00
CA SER A 110 -8.53 -8.76 16.27
C SER A 110 -8.86 -7.78 17.39
N THR A 111 -9.16 -8.32 18.57
CA THR A 111 -9.31 -7.57 19.82
C THR A 111 -7.99 -7.28 20.52
N ARG A 112 -6.88 -7.88 20.04
CA ARG A 112 -5.52 -7.69 20.56
C ARG A 112 -4.64 -6.96 19.56
N PHE A 113 -3.81 -6.06 20.06
CA PHE A 113 -2.80 -5.38 19.26
C PHE A 113 -1.75 -6.39 18.76
N GLY A 114 -1.64 -6.52 17.43
CA GLY A 114 -0.73 -7.46 16.78
C GLY A 114 0.62 -6.88 16.37
N GLY A 115 0.81 -5.56 16.50
CA GLY A 115 1.96 -4.83 15.99
C GLY A 115 1.63 -3.97 14.77
N ILE A 116 2.48 -2.99 14.51
CA ILE A 116 2.45 -2.10 13.36
C ILE A 116 3.82 -2.04 12.70
N PHE A 117 3.83 -1.88 11.39
CA PHE A 117 5.03 -1.76 10.57
C PHE A 117 4.89 -0.55 9.64
N PHE A 118 6.01 -0.01 9.18
CA PHE A 118 6.02 1.19 8.33
C PHE A 118 6.97 0.95 7.17
N SER A 119 6.56 1.41 5.99
CA SER A 119 7.41 1.44 4.79
C SER A 119 6.94 2.61 3.96
N ASP A 120 7.27 3.82 4.40
CA ASP A 120 6.89 5.02 3.68
C ASP A 120 7.48 4.93 2.26
N PRO A 121 6.65 5.08 1.21
CA PRO A 121 7.15 5.08 -0.14
C PRO A 121 8.19 6.20 -0.23
N GLN A 122 9.39 5.88 -0.71
CA GLN A 122 10.36 6.93 -0.98
C GLN A 122 9.71 7.90 -1.96
N PRO A 123 9.85 9.23 -1.76
CA PRO A 123 9.25 10.20 -2.65
C PRO A 123 9.70 9.86 -4.07
N LEU A 124 8.75 9.39 -4.88
CA LEU A 124 8.99 9.15 -6.29
C LEU A 124 9.50 10.46 -6.85
N CYS A 125 10.74 10.44 -7.33
CA CYS A 125 11.39 11.61 -7.90
C CYS A 125 10.42 12.21 -8.93
N ARG A 126 9.91 13.42 -8.68
CA ARG A 126 8.82 14.09 -9.43
C ARG A 126 9.01 14.07 -10.95
N GLU A 127 10.23 13.87 -11.43
CA GLU A 127 10.60 13.73 -12.85
C GLU A 127 10.03 12.50 -13.57
N LEU A 128 9.69 11.40 -12.87
CA LEU A 128 9.19 10.19 -13.54
C LEU A 128 7.68 10.25 -13.83
N LEU A 129 6.90 10.98 -13.02
CA LEU A 129 5.45 11.14 -13.21
C LEU A 129 5.11 12.09 -14.36
N SER A 130 5.95 13.11 -14.63
CA SER A 130 5.75 14.02 -15.77
C SER A 130 6.06 13.38 -17.14
N ARG A 131 6.79 12.26 -17.17
CA ARG A 131 7.16 11.54 -18.41
C ARG A 131 6.19 10.41 -18.80
N ARG A 132 5.24 10.03 -17.93
CA ARG A 132 4.25 8.97 -18.22
C ARG A 132 2.87 9.51 -18.61
N VAL A 133 2.70 10.84 -18.67
CA VAL A 133 1.44 11.53 -19.08
C VAL A 133 1.65 12.36 -20.36
N ALA A 134 2.62 11.99 -21.19
CA ALA A 134 2.83 12.57 -22.52
C ALA A 134 2.62 11.51 -23.61
#